data_AF-A0AA51HBN2-F1
#
_entry.id   AF-A0AA51HBN2-F1
#
_cell.length_a   1.000
_cell.length_b   1.000
_cell.length_c   1.000
_cell.angle_alpha   90.00
_cell.angle_beta   90.00
_cell.angle_gamma   90.00
#
_symmetry.space_group_name_H-M   'P 1'
#
loop_
_entity.id
_entity.type
_entity.pdbx_description
1 polymer ?
#
loop_
_entity_poly.entity_id
_entity_poly.type
_entity_poly.pdbx_seq_one_letter_code
_entity_poly.pdbx_strand_id
1 'polypeptide(L)'
;MVGGDNIIYENSVIESIRARFQEKGSPSKIPLIKGNRCFSATMKNDGIYVDNLNTQPFLPWVVFVETVKLITIKGGKALKGDAMNSKLGSGNLLLDSIEGYIACSIYGKKINDSVFRRISPIAGILIWASICRNEPGYLVLNDSKQNIL
;
A
#
# COMPACT_ATOMS: atom_id res chain seq x y z
N MET A 1 5.07 25.00 -12.59
CA MET A 1 5.96 23.82 -12.47
C MET A 1 5.20 22.72 -11.74
N VAL A 2 4.38 21.89 -12.40
CA VAL A 2 3.44 20.98 -11.68
C VAL A 2 3.34 19.57 -12.26
N GLY A 3 4.07 19.23 -13.34
CA GLY A 3 3.97 17.91 -13.98
C GLY A 3 5.15 16.96 -13.72
N GLY A 4 6.38 17.48 -13.71
CA GLY A 4 7.60 16.67 -13.71
C GLY A 4 7.86 15.94 -12.38
N ASP A 5 7.76 16.66 -11.27
CA ASP A 5 8.15 16.14 -9.95
C ASP A 5 7.22 15.01 -9.48
N ASN A 6 5.91 15.12 -9.77
CA ASN A 6 4.96 14.06 -9.45
C ASN A 6 5.21 12.78 -10.26
N ILE A 7 5.56 12.90 -11.55
CA ILE A 7 5.88 11.73 -12.39
C ILE A 7 7.17 11.04 -11.90
N ILE A 8 8.18 11.82 -11.50
CA ILE A 8 9.43 11.30 -10.94
C ILE A 8 9.15 10.55 -9.62
N TYR A 9 8.31 11.14 -8.76
CA TYR A 9 7.87 10.53 -7.50
C TYR A 9 7.17 9.18 -7.73
N GLU A 10 6.17 9.14 -8.62
CA GLU A 10 5.41 7.93 -8.96
C GLU A 10 6.34 6.82 -9.45
N ASN A 11 7.25 7.15 -10.36
CA ASN A 11 8.25 6.23 -10.87
C ASN A 11 9.16 5.70 -9.75
N SER A 12 9.58 6.55 -8.80
CA SER A 12 10.49 6.13 -7.72
C SER A 12 9.91 5.03 -6.82
N VAL A 13 8.60 5.07 -6.52
CA VAL A 13 7.90 4.07 -5.72
C VAL A 13 7.82 2.76 -6.48
N ILE A 14 7.38 2.83 -7.74
CA ILE A 14 7.22 1.66 -8.61
C ILE A 14 8.57 0.99 -8.85
N GLU A 15 9.62 1.75 -9.17
CA GLU A 15 10.96 1.24 -9.39
C GLU A 15 11.56 0.59 -8.14
N SER A 16 11.30 1.15 -6.95
CA SER A 16 11.76 0.52 -5.70
C SER A 16 11.11 -0.86 -5.49
N ILE A 17 9.82 -1.01 -5.81
CA ILE A 17 9.13 -2.30 -5.73
C ILE A 17 9.62 -3.25 -6.83
N ARG A 18 9.79 -2.76 -8.07
CA ARG A 18 10.32 -3.54 -9.21
C ARG A 18 11.72 -4.07 -8.94
N ALA A 19 12.63 -3.24 -8.45
CA ALA A 19 13.97 -3.64 -8.07
C ALA A 19 13.96 -4.78 -7.06
N ARG A 20 13.02 -4.75 -6.10
CA ARG A 20 12.87 -5.84 -5.12
C ARG A 20 12.39 -7.14 -5.76
N PHE A 21 11.46 -7.08 -6.72
CA PHE A 21 11.06 -8.25 -7.51
C PHE A 21 12.17 -8.76 -8.42
N GLN A 22 13.02 -7.89 -8.97
CA GLN A 22 14.19 -8.31 -9.76
C GLN A 22 15.21 -9.04 -8.87
N GLU A 23 15.43 -8.58 -7.65
CA GLU A 23 16.35 -9.19 -6.70
C GLU A 23 15.84 -10.54 -6.16
N LYS A 24 14.54 -10.66 -5.88
CA LYS A 24 13.96 -11.82 -5.18
C LYS A 24 13.19 -12.80 -6.07
N GLY A 25 12.86 -12.38 -7.29
CA GLY A 25 12.05 -13.13 -8.26
C GLY A 25 10.56 -12.76 -8.24
N SER A 26 9.85 -13.19 -9.28
CA SER A 26 8.39 -13.04 -9.42
C SER A 26 7.83 -14.37 -9.96
N PRO A 27 7.03 -15.13 -9.19
CA PRO A 27 6.44 -14.77 -7.90
C PRO A 27 7.45 -14.70 -6.74
N SER A 28 7.14 -13.86 -5.75
CA SER A 28 7.86 -13.73 -4.48
C SER A 28 6.97 -14.09 -3.30
N LYS A 29 7.54 -14.73 -2.27
CA LYS A 29 6.86 -14.94 -0.97
C LYS A 29 7.11 -13.73 -0.06
N ILE A 30 6.06 -13.02 0.28
CA ILE A 30 6.12 -11.80 1.11
C ILE A 30 5.54 -12.10 2.50
N PRO A 31 6.26 -11.79 3.59
CA PRO A 31 5.74 -11.97 4.95
C PRO A 31 4.50 -11.12 5.21
N LEU A 32 3.52 -11.70 5.91
CA LEU A 32 2.44 -10.95 6.53
C LEU A 32 2.98 -10.21 7.77
N ILE A 33 2.41 -9.05 8.07
CA ILE A 33 2.79 -8.23 9.23
C ILE A 33 2.60 -9.00 10.55
N LYS A 34 1.61 -9.90 10.60
CA LYS A 34 1.28 -10.68 11.78
C LYS A 34 1.30 -12.18 11.47
N GLY A 35 1.94 -12.91 12.38
CA GLY A 35 2.10 -14.36 12.29
C GLY A 35 3.22 -14.74 11.34
N ASN A 36 3.83 -15.91 11.57
CA ASN A 36 4.91 -16.45 10.74
C ASN A 36 4.38 -17.02 9.40
N ARG A 37 3.64 -16.19 8.65
CA ARG A 37 2.93 -16.55 7.42
C ARG A 37 3.34 -15.62 6.29
N CYS A 38 3.26 -16.11 5.06
CA CYS A 38 3.53 -15.33 3.85
C CYS A 38 2.32 -15.38 2.89
N PHE A 39 2.29 -14.44 1.95
CA PHE A 39 1.44 -14.49 0.75
C PHE A 39 2.33 -14.49 -0.49
N SER A 40 1.83 -15.05 -1.59
CA SER A 40 2.52 -14.98 -2.88
C SER A 40 2.14 -13.69 -3.60
N ALA A 41 3.14 -13.01 -4.17
CA ALA A 41 2.95 -11.81 -4.98
C ALA A 41 3.62 -12.00 -6.35
N THR A 42 2.89 -11.70 -7.42
CA THR A 42 3.39 -11.77 -8.80
C THR A 42 3.30 -10.39 -9.44
N MET A 43 4.45 -9.85 -9.85
CA MET A 43 4.51 -8.58 -10.56
C MET A 43 4.04 -8.73 -12.01
N LYS A 44 3.24 -7.77 -12.47
CA LYS A 44 2.79 -7.58 -13.85
C LYS A 44 3.04 -6.14 -14.30
N ASN A 45 2.78 -5.83 -15.56
CA ASN A 45 3.07 -4.51 -16.13
C ASN A 45 2.30 -3.37 -15.44
N ASP A 46 1.06 -3.66 -15.02
CA ASP A 46 0.07 -2.72 -14.50
C ASP A 46 -0.09 -2.75 -12.97
N GLY A 47 0.54 -3.73 -12.29
CA GLY A 47 0.49 -3.84 -10.84
C GLY A 47 0.97 -5.19 -10.33
N ILE A 48 0.37 -5.63 -9.23
CA ILE A 48 0.77 -6.84 -8.50
C ILE A 48 -0.47 -7.69 -8.22
N TYR A 49 -0.39 -8.97 -8.56
CA TYR A 49 -1.36 -9.98 -8.16
C TYR A 49 -0.92 -10.64 -6.86
N VAL A 50 -1.85 -10.82 -5.92
CA VAL A 50 -1.60 -11.49 -4.64
C VAL A 50 -2.64 -12.60 -4.38
N ASP A 51 -2.23 -13.67 -3.72
CA ASP A 51 -3.09 -14.84 -3.44
C ASP A 51 -3.97 -14.68 -2.18
N ASN A 52 -3.73 -13.66 -1.36
CA ASN A 52 -4.43 -13.44 -0.10
C ASN A 52 -5.64 -12.48 -0.19
N LEU A 53 -6.06 -12.09 -1.40
CA LEU A 53 -7.22 -11.23 -1.66
C LEU A 53 -8.36 -11.98 -2.38
N ASN A 54 -8.32 -13.31 -2.42
CA ASN A 54 -9.39 -14.17 -2.92
C ASN A 54 -9.91 -13.71 -4.31
N THR A 55 -11.16 -13.23 -4.41
CA THR A 55 -11.80 -12.86 -5.67
C THR A 55 -11.33 -11.52 -6.26
N GLN A 56 -10.52 -10.74 -5.54
CA GLN A 56 -10.01 -9.44 -5.99
C GLN A 56 -8.47 -9.36 -5.83
N PRO A 57 -7.71 -10.23 -6.51
CA PRO A 57 -6.27 -10.44 -6.29
C PRO A 57 -5.38 -9.30 -6.80
N PHE A 58 -5.90 -8.42 -7.64
CA PHE A 58 -5.11 -7.40 -8.33
C PHE A 58 -5.01 -6.08 -7.56
N LEU A 59 -3.78 -5.61 -7.37
CA LEU A 59 -3.42 -4.31 -6.81
C LEU A 59 -2.70 -3.48 -7.89
N PRO A 60 -3.37 -2.50 -8.52
CA PRO A 60 -2.72 -1.68 -9.54
C PRO A 60 -1.63 -0.79 -8.92
N TRP A 61 -0.63 -0.37 -9.72
CA TRP A 61 0.49 0.45 -9.24
C TRP A 61 0.06 1.70 -8.45
N VAL A 62 -1.03 2.33 -8.89
CA VAL A 62 -1.60 3.53 -8.25
C VAL A 62 -1.92 3.31 -6.77
N VAL A 63 -2.25 2.09 -6.34
CA VAL A 63 -2.49 1.78 -4.92
C VAL A 63 -1.25 2.03 -4.07
N PHE A 64 -0.07 1.64 -4.55
CA PHE A 64 1.18 1.80 -3.80
C PHE A 64 1.63 3.26 -3.81
N VAL A 65 1.58 3.90 -4.98
CA VAL A 65 1.89 5.33 -5.16
C VAL A 65 1.06 6.20 -4.21
N GLU A 66 -0.27 6.05 -4.26
CA GLU A 66 -1.19 6.85 -3.47
C GLU A 66 -1.09 6.55 -1.97
N THR A 67 -0.73 5.31 -1.60
CA THR A 67 -0.42 4.98 -0.20
C THR A 67 0.82 5.74 0.29
N VAL A 68 1.93 5.70 -0.44
CA VAL A 68 3.18 6.39 -0.04
C VAL A 68 2.96 7.91 -0.03
N LYS A 69 2.23 8.45 -1.02
CA LYS A 69 1.86 9.87 -1.08
C LYS A 69 1.03 10.31 0.13
N LEU A 70 0.01 9.54 0.50
CA LEU A 70 -0.78 9.81 1.71
C LEU A 70 0.11 9.84 2.96
N ILE A 71 1.01 8.86 3.12
CA ILE A 71 1.91 8.80 4.27
C ILE A 71 2.84 10.03 4.29
N THR A 72 3.35 10.44 3.13
CA THR A 72 4.22 11.63 2.97
C THR A 72 3.48 12.89 3.40
N ILE A 73 2.27 13.12 2.87
CA ILE A 73 1.43 14.29 3.19
C ILE A 73 1.08 14.32 4.69
N LYS A 74 0.99 13.16 5.35
CA LYS A 74 0.76 13.05 6.80
C LYS A 74 2.04 13.13 7.65
N GLY A 75 3.15 13.63 7.10
CA GLY A 75 4.39 13.80 7.84
C GLY A 75 5.16 12.48 8.05
N GLY A 76 5.05 11.55 7.10
CA GLY A 76 5.80 10.30 7.11
C GLY A 76 5.14 9.14 7.87
N LYS A 77 3.94 9.32 8.43
CA LYS A 77 3.21 8.29 9.19
C LYS A 77 1.70 8.34 8.94
N ALA A 78 1.08 7.20 8.63
CA ALA A 78 -0.37 7.11 8.45
C ALA A 78 -0.99 5.88 9.10
N LEU A 79 -2.24 6.02 9.57
CA LEU A 79 -3.05 4.93 10.11
C LEU A 79 -3.37 3.92 9.01
N LYS A 80 -3.23 2.62 9.31
CA LYS A 80 -3.50 1.54 8.36
C LYS A 80 -4.97 1.44 7.96
N GLY A 81 -5.88 1.59 8.93
CA GLY A 81 -7.30 1.32 8.75
C GLY A 81 -7.68 -0.14 9.07
N ASP A 82 -8.95 -0.37 9.36
CA ASP A 82 -9.50 -1.70 9.63
C ASP A 82 -10.90 -1.90 9.00
N ALA A 83 -10.92 -2.39 7.77
CA ALA A 83 -12.15 -2.70 7.05
C ALA A 83 -12.88 -3.97 7.51
N MET A 84 -12.29 -4.79 8.40
CA MET A 84 -13.01 -5.98 8.89
C MET A 84 -14.12 -5.62 9.86
N ASN A 85 -13.94 -4.55 10.65
CA ASN A 85 -14.80 -4.23 11.78
C ASN A 85 -15.52 -2.88 11.62
N SER A 86 -15.38 -2.20 10.48
CA SER A 86 -15.91 -0.85 10.30
C SER A 86 -16.32 -0.59 8.85
N LYS A 87 -17.36 0.22 8.69
CA LYS A 87 -17.76 0.78 7.39
C LYS A 87 -16.92 2.02 7.10
N LEU A 88 -16.78 2.35 5.82
CA LEU A 88 -15.96 3.49 5.41
C LEU A 88 -16.45 4.79 6.05
N GLY A 89 -15.53 5.52 6.69
CA GLY A 89 -15.81 6.77 7.40
C GLY A 89 -16.23 6.60 8.87
N SER A 90 -16.16 5.38 9.42
CA SER A 90 -16.54 5.09 10.81
C SER A 90 -15.50 4.25 11.52
N GLY A 91 -15.50 4.31 12.87
CA GLY A 91 -14.65 3.48 13.72
C GLY A 91 -13.18 3.58 13.33
N ASN A 92 -12.56 2.42 13.03
CA ASN A 92 -11.16 2.33 12.65
C ASN A 92 -10.92 2.41 11.13
N LEU A 93 -11.96 2.67 10.32
CA LEU A 93 -11.85 2.85 8.87
C LEU A 93 -12.16 4.30 8.47
N LEU A 94 -11.36 5.22 9.01
CA LEU A 94 -11.44 6.65 8.68
C LEU A 94 -11.06 6.90 7.22
N LEU A 95 -11.66 7.92 6.60
CA LEU A 95 -11.38 8.31 5.20
C LEU A 95 -9.91 8.66 4.95
N ASP A 96 -9.22 9.10 6.00
CA ASP A 96 -7.82 9.51 5.97
C ASP A 96 -6.85 8.42 6.48
N SER A 97 -7.36 7.22 6.78
CA SER A 97 -6.54 6.01 6.93
C SER A 97 -6.14 5.48 5.55
N ILE A 98 -5.06 4.70 5.46
CA ILE A 98 -4.61 4.12 4.18
C ILE A 98 -5.72 3.30 3.52
N GLU A 99 -6.32 2.35 4.25
CA GLU A 99 -7.37 1.50 3.68
C GLU A 99 -8.63 2.29 3.30
N GLY A 100 -9.02 3.28 4.11
CA GLY A 100 -10.17 4.13 3.81
C GLY A 100 -9.93 5.05 2.61
N TYR A 101 -8.77 5.69 2.55
CA TYR A 101 -8.37 6.55 1.44
C TYR A 101 -8.36 5.78 0.14
N ILE A 102 -7.65 4.64 0.07
CA ILE A 102 -7.55 3.79 -1.12
C ILE A 102 -8.93 3.26 -1.54
N ALA A 103 -9.77 2.87 -0.59
CA ALA A 103 -11.13 2.43 -0.90
C ALA A 103 -11.94 3.52 -1.61
N CYS A 104 -11.83 4.77 -1.16
CA CYS A 104 -12.56 5.90 -1.73
C CYS A 104 -11.95 6.38 -3.06
N SER A 105 -10.65 6.68 -3.07
CA SER A 105 -9.99 7.36 -4.19
C SER A 105 -9.72 6.46 -5.39
N ILE A 106 -9.54 5.15 -5.18
CA ILE A 106 -9.17 4.20 -6.25
C ILE A 106 -10.31 3.25 -6.56
N TYR A 107 -11.00 2.74 -5.53
CA TYR A 107 -12.05 1.74 -5.69
C TYR A 107 -13.47 2.31 -5.63
N GLY A 108 -13.62 3.64 -5.58
CA GLY A 108 -14.91 4.33 -5.71
C GLY A 108 -15.90 4.06 -4.58
N LYS A 109 -15.42 3.61 -3.40
CA LYS A 109 -16.28 3.36 -2.24
C LYS A 109 -16.76 4.65 -1.61
N LYS A 110 -18.00 4.63 -1.15
CA LYS A 110 -18.68 5.75 -0.50
C LYS A 110 -18.74 5.56 1.01
N ILE A 111 -18.93 6.66 1.74
CA ILE A 111 -19.16 6.61 3.19
C ILE A 111 -20.29 5.62 3.49
N ASN A 112 -20.12 4.82 4.55
CA ASN A 112 -20.98 3.71 4.96
C ASN A 112 -20.93 2.43 4.10
N ASP A 113 -20.13 2.39 3.04
CA ASP A 113 -19.91 1.14 2.31
C ASP A 113 -19.05 0.16 3.11
N SER A 114 -19.31 -1.13 2.92
CA SER A 114 -18.37 -2.19 3.27
C SER A 114 -17.19 -2.19 2.29
N VAL A 115 -15.99 -2.27 2.84
CA VAL A 115 -14.72 -2.26 2.08
C VAL A 115 -14.09 -3.64 2.12
N PHE A 116 -13.63 -4.11 0.96
CA PHE A 116 -12.87 -5.36 0.90
C PHE A 116 -11.44 -5.09 1.38
N ARG A 117 -11.02 -5.84 2.40
CA ARG A 117 -9.74 -5.65 3.10
C ARG A 117 -8.57 -5.81 2.14
N ARG A 118 -7.71 -4.81 2.05
CA ARG A 118 -6.49 -4.81 1.21
C ARG A 118 -5.24 -4.32 1.92
N ILE A 119 -5.38 -3.79 3.13
CA ILE A 119 -4.24 -3.19 3.84
C ILE A 119 -3.09 -4.16 4.10
N SER A 120 -3.38 -5.46 4.24
CA SER A 120 -2.37 -6.48 4.55
C SER A 120 -1.33 -6.65 3.43
N PRO A 121 -1.71 -7.00 2.18
CA PRO A 121 -0.73 -7.09 1.09
C PRO A 121 -0.11 -5.74 0.73
N ILE A 122 -0.85 -4.63 0.79
CA ILE A 122 -0.31 -3.28 0.50
C ILE A 122 0.86 -2.96 1.43
N ALA A 123 0.62 -3.04 2.75
CA ALA A 123 1.66 -2.75 3.73
C ALA A 123 2.80 -3.78 3.67
N GLY A 124 2.49 -5.07 3.47
CA GLY A 124 3.49 -6.13 3.33
C GLY A 124 4.47 -5.87 2.18
N ILE A 125 3.97 -5.50 1.00
CA ILE A 125 4.80 -5.20 -0.18
C ILE A 125 5.68 -3.97 0.08
N LEU A 126 5.13 -2.88 0.64
CA LEU A 126 5.90 -1.65 0.91
C LEU A 126 7.01 -1.86 1.95
N ILE A 127 6.75 -2.70 2.96
CA ILE A 127 7.77 -3.08 3.96
C ILE A 127 8.83 -3.98 3.33
N TRP A 128 8.41 -4.97 2.54
CA TRP A 128 9.31 -5.90 1.87
C TRP A 128 10.23 -5.23 0.86
N ALA A 129 9.74 -4.18 0.19
CA ALA A 129 10.50 -3.29 -0.69
C ALA A 129 11.32 -2.23 0.06
N SER A 130 11.36 -2.26 1.40
CA SER A 130 12.10 -1.32 2.25
C SER A 130 11.70 0.16 2.09
N ILE A 131 10.48 0.43 1.62
CA ILE A 131 9.93 1.79 1.49
C ILE A 131 9.37 2.25 2.85
N CYS A 132 8.67 1.34 3.53
CA CYS A 132 8.06 1.61 4.83
C CYS A 132 8.57 0.64 5.90
N ARG A 133 8.31 0.97 7.15
CA ARG A 133 8.38 0.07 8.29
C ARG A 133 7.01 -0.04 8.97
N ASN A 134 6.81 -1.16 9.64
CA ASN A 134 5.58 -1.42 10.40
C ASN A 134 5.66 -0.82 11.81
N GLU A 135 4.63 -0.08 12.20
CA GLU A 135 4.35 0.24 13.60
C GLU A 135 2.94 -0.26 13.99
N PRO A 136 2.63 -0.51 15.28
CA PRO A 136 1.29 -0.91 15.70
C PRO A 136 0.22 0.08 15.20
N GLY A 137 -0.68 -0.36 14.33
CA GLY A 137 -1.71 0.49 13.72
C GLY A 137 -1.25 1.43 12.59
N TYR A 138 0.05 1.66 12.42
CA TYR A 138 0.58 2.65 11.47
C TYR A 138 1.55 2.08 10.44
N LEU A 139 1.62 2.69 9.27
CA LEU A 139 2.70 2.50 8.31
C LEU A 139 3.53 3.78 8.26
N VAL A 140 4.85 3.64 8.30
CA VAL A 140 5.78 4.78 8.43
C VAL A 140 6.84 4.71 7.35
N LEU A 141 7.14 5.83 6.70
CA LEU A 141 8.20 5.90 5.69
C LEU A 141 9.57 5.73 6.34
N ASN A 142 10.47 5.03 5.65
CA ASN A 142 11.86 4.93 6.06
C ASN A 142 12.62 6.23 5.74
N ASP A 143 13.49 6.66 6.65
CA ASP A 143 14.18 7.97 6.59
C ASP A 143 15.09 8.10 5.35
N SER A 144 15.65 7.01 4.85
CA SER A 144 16.45 6.96 3.62
C SER A 144 15.65 7.23 2.33
N LYS A 145 14.32 7.32 2.41
CA LYS A 145 13.45 7.76 1.31
C LYS A 145 12.86 9.15 1.55
N GLN A 146 13.07 9.77 2.71
CA GLN A 146 12.68 11.18 2.93
C GLN A 146 13.61 12.15 2.22
N ASN A 147 14.82 11.73 1.85
CA ASN A 147 15.84 12.55 1.19
C ASN A 147 15.89 12.40 -0.35
N ILE A 148 14.97 11.64 -0.94
CA ILE A 148 14.83 11.48 -2.41
C ILE A 148 13.44 11.99 -2.88
N LEU A 149 12.66 12.58 -1.97
CA LEU A 149 11.31 13.09 -2.21
C LEU A 149 11.26 14.59 -1.93
#